data_AF-S6TWN3-F1
#
_entry.id   AF-S6TWN3-F1
#
_cell.length_a   1.000
_cell.length_b   1.000
_cell.length_c   1.000
_cell.angle_alpha   90.00
_cell.angle_beta   90.00
_cell.angle_gamma   90.00
#
_symmetry.space_group_name_H-M   'P 1'
#
loop_
_entity.id
_entity.type
_entity.pdbx_description
1 polymer ?
#
loop_
_entity_poly.entity_id
_entity_poly.type
_entity_poly.pdbx_seq_one_letter_code
_entity_poly.pdbx_strand_id
1 'polypeptide(L)'
;MNSPLPDVALTEVSSALIALDWVGMQGVEVPLTLGEPGATHPVHAYADLQVDLTDPSVKGIHMSRLYRLLDGFAEHQVLTPETLSALLEAMVESHVDCHSSGARITLTFNLLCRRPALVTEGLSGWKSYPVKLEAVWRAGRLCLDVSADITYSSTCPCSAALSRQLLEEAFVARFGRQSFVDPMQVAAWLRDNASYATPHSQ
;
A
#
# COMPACT_ATOMS: atom_id res chain seq x y z
N MET A 1 -10.37 -51.85 8.12
CA MET A 1 -11.37 -50.83 7.71
C MET A 1 -10.95 -49.52 8.37
N ASN A 2 -10.27 -48.63 7.65
CA ASN A 2 -10.03 -47.27 8.15
C ASN A 2 -11.28 -46.46 7.83
N SER A 3 -12.12 -46.22 8.83
CA SER A 3 -13.17 -45.20 8.68
C SER A 3 -12.46 -43.85 8.58
N PRO A 4 -12.75 -43.02 7.57
CA PRO A 4 -12.14 -41.69 7.46
C PRO A 4 -12.45 -40.87 8.71
N LEU A 5 -11.47 -40.10 9.18
CA LEU A 5 -11.66 -39.20 10.32
C LEU A 5 -12.76 -38.18 9.97
N PRO A 6 -13.68 -37.87 10.91
CA PRO A 6 -14.76 -36.93 10.66
C PRO A 6 -14.20 -35.53 10.42
N ASP A 7 -14.75 -34.87 9.41
CA ASP A 7 -14.41 -33.49 9.09
C ASP A 7 -15.12 -32.53 10.03
N VAL A 8 -14.44 -32.06 11.07
CA VAL A 8 -15.03 -31.24 12.14
C VAL A 8 -15.63 -29.92 11.64
N ALA A 9 -15.13 -29.35 10.53
CA ALA A 9 -15.68 -28.12 9.98
C ALA A 9 -17.08 -28.32 9.37
N LEU A 10 -17.33 -29.53 8.85
CA LEU A 10 -18.58 -29.91 8.19
C LEU A 10 -19.52 -30.74 9.06
N THR A 11 -18.98 -31.51 10.01
CA THR A 11 -19.73 -32.53 10.76
C THR A 11 -20.18 -32.06 12.14
N GLU A 12 -19.55 -31.03 12.71
CA GLU A 12 -19.96 -30.48 14.00
C GLU A 12 -20.80 -29.20 13.82
N VAL A 13 -21.91 -29.14 14.54
CA VAL A 13 -22.78 -27.97 14.59
C VAL A 13 -22.21 -26.95 15.57
N SER A 14 -22.24 -25.67 15.21
CA SER A 14 -21.80 -24.62 16.12
C SER A 14 -22.66 -24.58 17.40
N SER A 15 -22.02 -24.50 18.57
CA SER A 15 -22.70 -24.27 19.85
C SER A 15 -23.17 -22.82 20.03
N ALA A 16 -22.63 -21.90 19.23
CA ALA A 16 -23.03 -20.50 19.15
C ALA A 16 -23.48 -20.20 17.72
N LEU A 17 -24.78 -20.05 17.51
CA LEU A 17 -25.42 -19.79 16.21
C LEU A 17 -25.23 -18.33 15.79
N ILE A 18 -23.98 -17.91 15.56
CA ILE A 18 -23.62 -16.55 15.14
C ILE A 18 -22.94 -16.62 13.77
N ALA A 19 -23.46 -15.84 12.82
CA ALA A 19 -22.81 -15.63 11.53
C ALA A 19 -21.54 -14.80 11.69
N LEU A 20 -20.51 -15.09 10.89
CA LEU A 20 -19.30 -14.28 10.81
C LEU A 20 -19.29 -13.51 9.49
N ASP A 21 -19.13 -12.19 9.59
CA ASP A 21 -19.00 -11.35 8.40
C ASP A 21 -17.80 -11.77 7.54
N TRP A 22 -16.67 -12.08 8.19
CA TRP A 22 -15.44 -12.51 7.53
C TRP A 22 -14.64 -13.46 8.44
N VAL A 23 -14.16 -14.56 7.87
CA VAL A 23 -13.26 -15.51 8.52
C VAL A 23 -12.20 -16.00 7.53
N GLY A 24 -10.96 -16.18 7.99
CA GLY A 24 -9.86 -16.53 7.10
C GLY A 24 -8.48 -16.40 7.73
N MET A 25 -7.50 -16.02 6.92
CA MET A 25 -6.08 -15.90 7.26
C MET A 25 -5.60 -14.47 7.09
N GLN A 26 -4.61 -14.05 7.88
CA GLN A 26 -4.02 -12.72 7.82
C GLN A 26 -2.51 -12.77 7.83
N GLY A 27 -1.87 -11.77 7.22
CA GLY A 27 -0.42 -11.60 7.22
C GLY A 27 0.34 -12.70 6.46
N VAL A 28 -0.29 -13.33 5.46
CA VAL A 28 0.39 -14.33 4.63
C VAL A 28 1.39 -13.63 3.73
N GLU A 29 2.68 -13.90 3.91
CA GLU A 29 3.74 -13.37 3.06
C GLU A 29 3.77 -14.10 1.71
N VAL A 30 3.72 -13.35 0.61
CA VAL A 30 3.60 -13.91 -0.73
C VAL A 30 4.31 -13.04 -1.77
N PRO A 31 5.10 -13.61 -2.70
CA PRO A 31 5.61 -12.87 -3.85
C PRO A 31 4.51 -12.71 -4.91
N LEU A 32 4.26 -11.48 -5.37
CA LEU A 32 3.25 -11.21 -6.40
C LEU A 32 3.88 -10.55 -7.62
N THR A 33 3.56 -11.05 -8.80
CA THR A 33 3.90 -10.38 -10.07
C THR A 33 2.77 -9.43 -10.43
N LEU A 34 3.05 -8.13 -10.55
CA LEU A 34 2.04 -7.12 -10.85
C LEU A 34 1.83 -7.00 -12.37
N GLY A 35 0.58 -6.94 -12.82
CA GLY A 35 0.21 -6.69 -14.22
C GLY A 35 0.26 -5.21 -14.61
N GLU A 36 1.12 -4.43 -13.97
CA GLU A 36 1.21 -2.98 -14.13
C GLU A 36 2.39 -2.58 -15.02
N PRO A 37 2.20 -1.69 -16.01
CA PRO A 37 3.30 -1.20 -16.84
C PRO A 37 4.42 -0.59 -16.01
N GLY A 38 5.64 -1.10 -16.18
CA GLY A 38 6.83 -0.65 -15.45
C GLY A 38 7.08 -1.37 -14.13
N ALA A 39 6.17 -2.23 -13.66
CA ALA A 39 6.42 -3.16 -12.56
C ALA A 39 7.08 -4.43 -13.09
N THR A 40 8.40 -4.44 -13.23
CA THR A 40 9.13 -5.54 -13.88
C THR A 40 9.58 -6.65 -12.93
N HIS A 41 9.43 -6.47 -11.62
CA HIS A 41 9.88 -7.42 -10.61
C HIS A 41 8.72 -7.83 -9.70
N PRO A 42 8.69 -9.09 -9.22
CA PRO A 42 7.76 -9.48 -8.18
C PRO A 42 7.92 -8.62 -6.93
N VAL A 43 6.79 -8.27 -6.31
CA VAL A 43 6.75 -7.56 -5.04
C VAL A 43 6.56 -8.55 -3.90
N HIS A 44 7.22 -8.32 -2.77
CA HIS A 44 6.86 -8.97 -1.52
C HIS A 44 5.60 -8.30 -0.97
N ALA A 45 4.57 -9.10 -0.72
CA ALA A 45 3.27 -8.64 -0.26
C ALA A 45 2.82 -9.41 0.98
N TYR A 46 1.98 -8.76 1.77
CA TYR A 46 1.19 -9.38 2.84
C TYR A 46 -0.25 -9.51 2.36
N ALA A 47 -0.81 -10.72 2.46
CA ALA A 47 -2.16 -11.04 2.05
C ALA A 47 -3.01 -11.46 3.25
N ASP A 48 -4.18 -10.82 3.37
CA ASP A 48 -5.28 -11.27 4.21
C ASP A 48 -6.37 -11.84 3.30
N LEU A 49 -6.75 -13.10 3.47
CA LEU A 49 -7.75 -13.79 2.66
C LEU A 49 -8.90 -14.24 3.55
N GLN A 50 -10.11 -13.90 3.17
CA GLN A 50 -11.30 -14.15 3.98
C GLN A 50 -12.47 -14.56 3.10
N VAL A 51 -13.35 -15.36 3.67
CA VAL A 51 -14.69 -15.66 3.13
C VAL A 51 -15.73 -15.32 4.19
N ASP A 52 -16.96 -15.06 3.77
CA ASP A 52 -18.10 -14.94 4.69
C ASP A 52 -18.52 -16.32 5.22
N LEU A 53 -19.06 -16.36 6.44
CA LEU A 53 -19.67 -17.55 7.03
C LEU A 53 -21.06 -17.17 7.54
N THR A 54 -22.01 -17.12 6.61
CA THR A 54 -23.36 -16.60 6.88
C THR A 54 -24.29 -17.62 7.52
N ASP A 55 -24.02 -18.92 7.33
CA ASP A 55 -24.77 -20.00 7.98
C ASP A 55 -24.28 -20.18 9.43
N PRO A 56 -25.08 -19.83 10.45
CA PRO A 56 -24.67 -19.93 11.84
C PRO A 56 -24.57 -21.37 12.35
N SER A 57 -25.09 -22.35 11.60
CA SER A 57 -25.00 -23.77 11.95
C SER A 57 -23.64 -24.37 11.62
N VAL A 58 -22.91 -23.77 10.68
CA VAL A 58 -21.57 -24.21 10.28
C VAL A 58 -20.54 -23.73 11.29
N LYS A 59 -19.71 -24.66 11.78
CA LYS A 59 -18.73 -24.37 12.84
C LYS A 59 -17.53 -23.53 12.36
N GLY A 60 -17.15 -23.64 11.09
CA GLY A 60 -16.01 -22.91 10.55
C GLY A 60 -15.69 -23.23 9.09
N ILE A 61 -14.50 -22.83 8.65
CA ILE A 61 -14.04 -22.97 7.27
C ILE A 61 -12.73 -23.78 7.19
N HIS A 62 -12.44 -24.29 6.00
CA HIS A 62 -11.16 -24.92 5.70
C HIS A 62 -10.11 -23.90 5.26
N MET A 63 -9.49 -23.20 6.22
CA MET A 63 -8.49 -22.14 5.93
C MET A 63 -7.36 -22.57 4.98
N SER A 64 -6.92 -23.83 5.03
CA SER A 64 -5.87 -24.34 4.11
C SER A 64 -6.25 -24.26 2.62
N ARG A 65 -7.53 -24.23 2.27
CA ARG A 65 -8.00 -24.03 0.90
C ARG A 65 -7.65 -22.62 0.41
N LEU A 66 -7.81 -21.60 1.25
CA LEU A 66 -7.43 -20.20 0.93
C LEU A 66 -5.93 -20.08 0.67
N TYR A 67 -5.10 -20.69 1.53
CA TYR A 67 -3.65 -20.66 1.36
C TYR A 67 -3.21 -21.31 0.04
N ARG A 68 -3.73 -22.50 -0.29
CA ARG A 68 -3.39 -23.20 -1.54
C ARG A 68 -3.80 -22.41 -2.79
N LEU A 69 -4.95 -21.74 -2.74
CA LEU A 69 -5.41 -20.88 -3.83
C LEU A 69 -4.47 -19.68 -4.01
N LEU A 70 -4.07 -19.02 -2.92
CA LEU A 70 -3.10 -17.93 -2.97
C LEU A 70 -1.74 -18.39 -3.49
N ASP A 71 -1.24 -19.52 -3.01
CA ASP A 71 0.06 -20.10 -3.40
C ASP A 71 0.07 -20.41 -4.91
N GLY A 72 -0.96 -21.10 -5.39
CA GLY A 72 -1.12 -21.37 -6.82
C GLY A 72 -1.27 -20.10 -7.67
N PHE A 73 -1.94 -19.08 -7.15
CA PHE A 73 -2.02 -17.76 -7.79
C PHE A 73 -0.66 -17.09 -7.88
N ALA A 74 0.10 -17.05 -6.80
CA ALA A 74 1.42 -16.42 -6.74
C ALA A 74 2.44 -17.06 -7.68
N GLU A 75 2.36 -18.39 -7.85
CA GLU A 75 3.25 -19.14 -8.74
C GLU A 75 2.93 -18.97 -10.22
N HIS A 76 1.64 -18.84 -10.59
CA HIS A 76 1.21 -19.00 -11.99
C HIS A 76 0.51 -17.79 -12.59
N GLN A 77 0.09 -16.81 -11.77
CA GLN A 77 -0.72 -15.69 -12.22
C GLN A 77 0.01 -14.35 -12.06
N VAL A 78 -0.37 -13.43 -12.93
CA VAL A 78 -0.04 -12.02 -12.80
C VAL A 78 -1.24 -11.33 -12.17
N LEU A 79 -1.00 -10.46 -11.18
CA LEU A 79 -2.05 -9.71 -10.50
C LEU A 79 -2.64 -8.67 -11.44
N THR A 80 -3.87 -8.92 -11.88
CA THR A 80 -4.74 -8.00 -12.61
C THR A 80 -6.14 -8.06 -11.98
N PRO A 81 -7.04 -7.10 -12.26
CA PRO A 81 -8.42 -7.18 -11.79
C PRO A 81 -9.12 -8.49 -12.20
N GLU A 82 -8.85 -9.01 -13.40
CA GLU A 82 -9.45 -10.24 -13.92
C GLU A 82 -8.96 -11.48 -13.17
N THR A 83 -7.64 -11.62 -12.99
CA THR A 83 -7.08 -12.77 -12.28
C THR A 83 -7.43 -12.73 -10.78
N LEU A 84 -7.50 -11.53 -10.20
CA LEU A 84 -7.94 -11.34 -8.82
C LEU A 84 -9.42 -11.69 -8.63
N SER A 85 -10.27 -11.32 -9.60
CA SER A 85 -11.67 -11.73 -9.63
C SER A 85 -11.79 -13.26 -9.65
N ALA A 86 -11.03 -13.93 -10.50
CA ALA A 86 -11.03 -15.39 -10.60
C ALA A 86 -10.53 -16.07 -9.31
N LEU A 87 -9.51 -15.50 -8.64
CA LEU A 87 -9.04 -15.99 -7.35
C LEU A 87 -10.15 -15.90 -6.28
N LEU A 88 -10.82 -14.76 -6.19
CA LEU A 88 -11.90 -14.54 -5.21
C LEU A 88 -13.12 -15.44 -5.50
N GLU A 89 -13.47 -15.64 -6.76
CA GLU A 89 -14.51 -16.59 -7.16
C GLU A 89 -14.13 -18.01 -6.76
N ALA A 90 -12.90 -18.46 -7.03
CA ALA A 90 -12.40 -19.77 -6.62
C ALA A 90 -12.38 -19.94 -5.08
N MET A 91 -12.13 -18.86 -4.32
CA MET A 91 -12.25 -18.89 -2.86
C MET A 91 -13.67 -19.20 -2.41
N VAL A 92 -14.68 -18.57 -3.02
CA VAL A 92 -16.11 -18.86 -2.74
C VAL A 92 -16.47 -20.29 -3.17
N GLU A 93 -16.12 -20.69 -4.39
CA GLU A 93 -16.43 -22.04 -4.91
C GLU A 93 -15.81 -23.14 -4.05
N SER A 94 -14.57 -22.95 -3.59
CA SER A 94 -13.90 -23.89 -2.71
C SER A 94 -14.49 -23.95 -1.29
N HIS A 95 -15.45 -23.08 -0.95
CA HIS A 95 -16.12 -22.98 0.35
C HIS A 95 -17.66 -23.06 0.21
N VAL A 96 -18.15 -23.68 -0.87
CA VAL A 96 -19.58 -23.92 -1.07
C VAL A 96 -20.18 -24.82 0.02
N ASP A 97 -19.36 -25.70 0.60
CA ASP A 97 -19.71 -26.62 1.69
C ASP A 97 -19.98 -25.91 3.02
N CYS A 98 -19.49 -24.68 3.21
CA CYS A 98 -19.84 -23.82 4.35
C CYS A 98 -20.77 -22.65 3.96
N HIS A 99 -21.42 -22.74 2.80
CA HIS A 99 -22.37 -21.73 2.31
C HIS A 99 -21.78 -20.30 2.20
N SER A 100 -20.49 -20.20 1.88
CA SER A 100 -19.90 -18.89 1.57
C SER A 100 -20.51 -18.32 0.29
N SER A 101 -20.74 -17.01 0.28
CA SER A 101 -21.30 -16.25 -0.82
C SER A 101 -20.44 -15.05 -1.23
N GLY A 102 -19.38 -14.78 -0.46
CA GLY A 102 -18.47 -13.67 -0.70
C GLY A 102 -17.06 -13.97 -0.22
N ALA A 103 -16.11 -13.39 -0.91
CA ALA A 103 -14.69 -13.47 -0.60
C ALA A 103 -14.09 -12.08 -0.56
N ARG A 104 -13.06 -11.90 0.27
CA ARG A 104 -12.28 -10.68 0.37
C ARG A 104 -10.80 -11.02 0.40
N ILE A 105 -10.01 -10.21 -0.27
CA ILE A 105 -8.56 -10.20 -0.14
C ILE A 105 -8.06 -8.77 0.10
N THR A 106 -7.14 -8.62 1.04
CA THR A 106 -6.39 -7.37 1.23
C THR A 106 -4.92 -7.66 0.96
N LEU A 107 -4.32 -6.91 0.06
CA LEU A 107 -2.91 -7.00 -0.30
C LEU A 107 -2.20 -5.71 0.12
N THR A 108 -1.12 -5.84 0.88
CA THR A 108 -0.24 -4.72 1.25
C THR A 108 1.16 -4.98 0.76
N PHE A 109 1.73 -4.06 -0.03
CA PHE A 109 3.07 -4.23 -0.59
C PHE A 109 3.73 -2.87 -0.83
N ASN A 110 5.03 -2.89 -1.14
CA ASN A 110 5.78 -1.71 -1.53
C ASN A 110 6.04 -1.73 -3.03
N LEU A 111 5.54 -0.72 -3.75
CA LEU A 111 5.82 -0.52 -5.16
C LEU A 111 7.11 0.30 -5.32
N LEU A 112 8.12 -0.30 -5.94
CA LEU A 112 9.36 0.40 -6.30
C LEU A 112 9.21 1.07 -7.65
N CYS A 113 9.34 2.40 -7.69
CA CYS A 113 9.33 3.16 -8.94
C CYS A 113 10.68 3.85 -9.17
N ARG A 114 11.12 3.87 -10.44
CA ARG A 114 12.31 4.61 -10.86
C ARG A 114 11.98 6.09 -11.00
N ARG A 115 12.77 6.96 -10.37
CA ARG A 115 12.58 8.41 -10.37
C ARG A 115 13.83 9.11 -10.94
N PRO A 116 13.70 9.94 -11.99
CA PRO A 116 14.84 10.70 -12.51
C PRO A 116 15.27 11.77 -11.49
N ALA A 117 16.56 12.11 -11.50
CA ALA A 117 17.07 13.25 -10.77
C ALA A 117 16.53 14.55 -11.38
N LEU A 118 16.34 15.58 -10.54
CA LEU A 118 15.76 16.85 -10.98
C LEU A 118 16.70 17.66 -11.89
N VAL A 119 18.02 17.54 -11.69
CA VAL A 119 19.03 18.38 -12.36
C VAL A 119 19.96 17.54 -13.24
N THR A 120 20.48 16.42 -12.73
CA THR A 120 21.45 15.60 -13.45
C THR A 120 20.74 14.70 -14.45
N GLU A 121 20.88 15.00 -15.73
CA GLU A 121 20.36 14.18 -16.82
C GLU A 121 20.92 12.75 -16.77
N GLY A 122 20.08 11.76 -17.07
CA GLY A 122 20.44 10.33 -17.06
C GLY A 122 20.56 9.70 -15.66
N LEU A 123 20.61 10.49 -14.58
CA LEU A 123 20.64 9.95 -13.22
C LEU A 123 19.23 9.61 -12.73
N SER A 124 19.07 8.46 -12.07
CA SER A 124 17.80 8.03 -11.50
C SER A 124 17.98 7.15 -10.26
N GLY A 125 17.04 7.22 -9.33
CA GLY A 125 17.00 6.42 -8.11
C GLY A 125 15.70 5.63 -7.97
N TRP A 126 15.67 4.70 -7.02
CA TRP A 126 14.46 3.97 -6.63
C TRP A 126 13.76 4.67 -5.47
N LYS A 127 12.44 4.73 -5.53
CA LYS A 127 11.60 5.16 -4.42
C LYS A 127 10.51 4.14 -4.17
N SER A 128 10.30 3.82 -2.90
CA SER A 128 9.26 2.91 -2.43
C SER A 128 7.99 3.67 -2.13
N TYR A 129 6.85 3.13 -2.57
CA TYR A 129 5.51 3.64 -2.28
C TYR A 129 4.71 2.50 -1.67
N PRO A 130 4.31 2.59 -0.39
CA PRO A 130 3.37 1.64 0.20
C PRO A 130 2.05 1.68 -0.57
N VAL A 131 1.54 0.50 -0.90
CA VAL A 131 0.26 0.30 -1.59
C VAL A 131 -0.58 -0.66 -0.76
N LYS A 132 -1.85 -0.32 -0.61
CA LYS A 132 -2.88 -1.23 -0.07
C LYS A 132 -3.97 -1.39 -1.10
N LEU A 133 -4.26 -2.63 -1.45
CA LEU A 133 -5.32 -3.04 -2.36
C LEU A 133 -6.33 -3.89 -1.58
N GLU A 134 -7.59 -3.52 -1.63
CA GLU A 134 -8.70 -4.25 -1.03
C GLU A 134 -9.66 -4.68 -2.14
N ALA A 135 -9.93 -5.97 -2.22
CA ALA A 135 -10.84 -6.52 -3.22
C ALA A 135 -11.89 -7.40 -2.53
N VAL A 136 -13.14 -7.20 -2.91
CA VAL A 136 -14.30 -7.95 -2.42
C VAL A 136 -15.06 -8.51 -3.60
N TRP A 137 -15.32 -9.80 -3.58
CA TRP A 137 -16.22 -10.48 -4.49
C TRP A 137 -17.53 -10.77 -3.79
N ARG A 138 -18.64 -10.26 -4.32
CA ARG A 138 -19.98 -10.52 -3.80
C ARG A 138 -21.02 -10.40 -4.89
N ALA A 139 -21.99 -11.33 -4.92
CA ALA A 139 -23.08 -11.33 -5.91
C ALA A 139 -22.59 -11.25 -7.37
N GLY A 140 -21.51 -11.97 -7.69
CA GLY A 140 -20.94 -12.04 -9.04
C GLY A 140 -20.23 -10.76 -9.49
N ARG A 141 -19.84 -9.88 -8.56
CA ARG A 141 -19.18 -8.61 -8.86
C ARG A 141 -17.94 -8.43 -8.01
N LEU A 142 -16.90 -7.91 -8.66
CA LEU A 142 -15.69 -7.42 -8.02
C LEU A 142 -15.85 -5.95 -7.63
N CYS A 143 -15.59 -5.63 -6.37
CA CYS A 143 -15.34 -4.28 -5.89
C CYS A 143 -13.86 -4.17 -5.51
N LEU A 144 -13.18 -3.15 -6.02
CA LEU A 144 -11.75 -2.97 -5.86
C LEU A 144 -11.47 -1.54 -5.36
N ASP A 145 -10.78 -1.44 -4.22
CA ASP A 145 -10.28 -0.19 -3.67
C ASP A 145 -8.75 -0.25 -3.59
N VAL A 146 -8.08 0.80 -4.09
CA VAL A 146 -6.61 0.88 -4.11
C VAL A 146 -6.19 2.20 -3.51
N SER A 147 -5.19 2.16 -2.62
CA SER A 147 -4.59 3.32 -1.99
C SER A 147 -3.06 3.24 -2.04
N ALA A 148 -2.40 4.38 -2.15
CA ALA A 148 -0.95 4.47 -2.16
C ALA A 148 -0.48 5.69 -1.34
N ASP A 149 0.57 5.49 -0.55
CA ASP A 149 1.16 6.54 0.27
C ASP A 149 2.31 7.22 -0.48
N ILE A 150 2.14 8.52 -0.75
CA ILE A 150 3.12 9.35 -1.46
C ILE A 150 3.77 10.32 -0.48
N THR A 151 4.95 9.96 0.04
CA THR A 151 5.74 10.88 0.86
C THR A 151 6.31 12.01 -0.01
N TYR A 152 6.01 13.25 0.34
CA TYR A 152 6.57 14.44 -0.30
C TYR A 152 7.05 15.44 0.75
N SER A 153 8.03 16.26 0.38
CA SER A 153 8.46 17.38 1.21
C SER A 153 7.59 18.59 0.89
N SER A 154 7.04 19.21 1.93
CA SER A 154 6.27 20.45 1.82
C SER A 154 6.92 21.55 2.65
N THR A 155 6.98 22.76 2.11
CA THR A 155 7.41 23.94 2.86
C THR A 155 6.19 24.78 3.23
N CYS A 156 6.07 25.14 4.52
CA CYS A 156 4.99 26.03 4.97
C CYS A 156 5.18 27.43 4.36
N PRO A 157 4.16 28.01 3.68
CA PRO A 157 4.29 29.31 3.05
C PRO A 157 4.58 30.44 4.07
N CYS A 158 4.05 30.32 5.29
CA CYS A 158 4.29 31.28 6.36
C CYS A 158 5.73 31.23 6.87
N SER A 159 6.32 30.03 7.02
CA SER A 159 7.71 29.92 7.46
C SER A 159 8.67 30.45 6.37
N ALA A 160 8.35 30.20 5.10
CA ALA A 160 9.11 30.76 3.98
C ALA A 160 9.03 32.30 3.92
N ALA A 161 7.86 32.88 4.21
CA ALA A 161 7.70 34.33 4.28
C ALA A 161 8.51 34.94 5.43
N LEU A 162 8.46 34.34 6.62
CA LEU A 162 9.24 34.80 7.77
C LEU A 162 10.75 34.70 7.54
N SER A 163 11.21 33.61 6.91
CA SER A 163 12.62 33.44 6.51
C SER A 163 13.08 34.59 5.60
N ARG A 164 12.25 35.01 4.63
CA ARG A 164 12.53 36.18 3.78
C ARG A 164 12.57 37.48 4.57
N GLN A 165 11.66 37.68 5.52
CA GLN A 165 11.66 38.87 6.37
C GLN A 165 12.94 38.96 7.23
N LEU A 166 13.36 37.86 7.85
CA LEU A 166 14.60 37.82 8.63
C LEU A 166 15.84 38.08 7.76
N LEU A 167 15.83 37.61 6.50
CA LEU A 167 16.89 37.91 5.53
C LEU A 167 16.92 39.41 5.17
N GLU A 168 15.75 40.03 4.97
CA GLU A 168 15.63 41.46 4.72
C GLU A 168 16.18 42.29 5.88
N GLU A 169 15.78 41.97 7.12
CA GLU A 169 16.26 42.65 8.33
C GLU A 169 17.80 42.53 8.49
N ALA A 170 18.35 41.33 8.25
CA ALA A 170 19.80 41.09 8.30
C ALA A 170 20.56 41.86 7.21
N PHE A 171 19.99 41.98 6.00
CA PHE A 171 20.56 42.76 4.91
C PHE A 171 20.63 44.25 5.27
N VAL A 172 19.53 44.81 5.78
CA VAL A 172 19.46 46.22 6.22
C VAL A 172 20.45 46.47 7.36
N ALA A 173 20.58 45.55 8.32
CA ALA A 173 21.55 45.68 9.41
C ALA A 173 23.01 45.70 8.90
N ARG A 174 23.34 44.89 7.89
CA ARG A 174 24.71 44.75 7.35
C ARG A 174 25.13 45.88 6.41
N PHE A 175 24.20 46.36 5.58
CA PHE A 175 24.49 47.27 4.48
C PHE A 175 23.80 48.63 4.59
N GLY A 176 22.83 48.82 5.49
CA GLY A 176 21.98 50.01 5.54
C GLY A 176 22.67 51.34 5.84
N ARG A 177 23.95 51.33 6.22
CA ARG A 177 24.78 52.54 6.41
C ARG A 177 25.63 52.89 5.19
N GLN A 178 25.59 52.07 4.14
CA GLN A 178 26.38 52.25 2.94
C GLN A 178 25.51 52.90 1.86
N SER A 179 26.02 53.97 1.26
CA SER A 179 25.36 54.66 0.13
C SER A 179 25.58 53.96 -1.22
N PHE A 180 26.56 53.04 -1.28
CA PHE A 180 26.79 52.15 -2.41
C PHE A 180 27.17 50.76 -1.89
N VAL A 181 26.59 49.72 -2.46
CA VAL A 181 26.93 48.32 -2.15
C VAL A 181 27.33 47.63 -3.45
N ASP A 182 28.53 47.04 -3.45
CA ASP A 182 29.05 46.29 -4.59
C ASP A 182 28.25 44.99 -4.80
N PRO A 183 27.69 44.73 -6.00
CA PRO A 183 26.98 43.48 -6.30
C PRO A 183 27.77 42.22 -5.97
N MET A 184 29.11 42.23 -6.13
CA MET A 184 29.91 41.04 -5.79
C MET A 184 29.97 40.79 -4.29
N GLN A 185 30.02 41.85 -3.49
CA GLN A 185 29.94 41.76 -2.04
C GLN A 185 28.57 41.26 -1.58
N VAL A 186 27.48 41.72 -2.22
CA VAL A 186 26.12 41.23 -1.93
C VAL A 186 25.99 39.75 -2.28
N ALA A 187 26.46 39.34 -3.46
CA ALA A 187 26.39 37.94 -3.90
C ALA A 187 27.17 37.00 -2.96
N ALA A 188 28.33 37.42 -2.49
CA ALA A 188 29.10 36.68 -1.47
C ALA A 188 28.32 36.58 -0.15
N TRP A 189 27.78 37.69 0.34
CA TRP A 189 26.99 37.71 1.57
C TRP A 189 25.74 36.83 1.47
N LEU A 190 24.99 36.90 0.36
CA LEU A 190 23.82 36.06 0.13
C LEU A 190 24.18 34.57 0.10
N ARG A 191 25.32 34.19 -0.50
CA ARG A 191 25.75 32.78 -0.51
C ARG A 191 25.90 32.20 0.91
N ASP A 192 26.41 33.02 1.83
CA ASP A 192 26.69 32.60 3.20
C ASP A 192 25.50 32.80 4.15
N ASN A 193 24.55 33.70 3.81
CA ASN A 193 23.50 34.16 4.74
C ASN A 193 22.06 33.99 4.21
N ALA A 194 21.84 33.74 2.91
CA ALA A 194 20.51 33.64 2.30
C ALA A 194 19.84 32.27 2.46
N SER A 195 20.29 31.48 3.44
CA SER A 195 19.65 30.24 3.86
C SER A 195 19.31 30.30 5.35
N TYR A 196 18.26 31.04 5.70
CA TYR A 196 17.60 30.75 6.98
C TYR A 196 16.88 29.41 6.84
N ALA A 197 17.26 28.44 7.66
CA ALA A 197 16.60 27.14 7.70
C ALA A 197 15.09 27.36 7.90
N THR A 198 14.30 27.12 6.85
CA THR A 198 12.87 26.92 7.07
C THR A 198 12.75 25.56 7.74
N PRO A 199 11.98 25.41 8.83
CA PRO A 199 11.56 24.09 9.26
C PRO A 199 10.98 23.37 8.03
N HIS A 200 11.56 22.21 7.69
CA HIS A 200 11.23 21.38 6.52
C HIS A 200 11.91 21.70 5.17
N SER A 201 12.98 22.51 5.11
CA SER A 201 13.86 22.59 3.91
C SER A 201 15.08 21.68 3.98
N GLN A 202 14.90 20.44 4.41
CA GLN A 202 15.90 19.39 4.17
C GLN A 202 15.67 18.75 2.81
#